data_AF-A0AAP2HMW1-F1
#
_entry.id   AF-A0AAP2HMW1-F1
#
_cell.length_a   1.000
_cell.length_b   1.000
_cell.length_c   1.000
_cell.angle_alpha   90.00
_cell.angle_beta   90.00
_cell.angle_gamma   90.00
#
_symmetry.space_group_name_H-M   'P 1'
#
loop_
_entity.id
_entity.type
_entity.pdbx_description
1 polymer ?
#
loop_
_entity_poly.entity_id
_entity_poly.type
_entity_poly.pdbx_seq_one_letter_code
_entity_poly.pdbx_strand_id
1 'polypeptide(L)'
;MTTSAQAEKNSLDQIRSIESKQLRRLEKASIVEATTLILLVFVAAPLRHFGDWPYGSKLLGPIHGIAFLAYLWTALQTVAGGGWHKREMLRLFAVAFLPFGGYLNIRWLRERARIFNDIGQA
;
A
#
# COMPACT_ATOMS: atom_id res chain seq x y z
N MET A 1 -17.35 30.50 -23.76
CA MET A 1 -17.10 29.05 -23.99
C MET A 1 -15.83 28.51 -23.30
N THR A 2 -15.07 29.32 -22.55
CA THR A 2 -13.81 28.89 -21.89
C THR A 2 -13.96 28.49 -20.41
N THR A 3 -14.97 29.01 -19.70
CA THR A 3 -15.13 28.78 -18.25
C THR A 3 -15.51 27.34 -17.88
N SER A 4 -16.37 26.67 -18.66
CA SER A 4 -16.79 25.29 -18.40
C SER A 4 -15.66 24.29 -18.63
N ALA A 5 -14.90 24.45 -19.74
CA ALA A 5 -13.76 23.60 -20.07
C ALA A 5 -12.62 23.75 -19.04
N GLN A 6 -12.36 24.98 -18.57
CA GLN A 6 -11.34 25.22 -17.53
C GLN A 6 -11.75 24.64 -16.18
N ALA A 7 -13.04 24.71 -15.81
CA ALA A 7 -13.55 24.14 -14.57
C ALA A 7 -13.47 22.60 -14.56
N GLU A 8 -13.77 21.96 -15.70
CA GLU A 8 -13.62 20.52 -15.87
C GLU A 8 -12.15 20.09 -15.74
N LYS A 9 -11.23 20.77 -16.44
CA LYS A 9 -9.79 20.50 -16.35
C LYS A 9 -9.26 20.59 -14.91
N ASN A 10 -9.60 21.68 -14.20
CA ASN A 10 -9.20 21.86 -12.81
C ASN A 10 -9.71 20.73 -11.90
N SER A 11 -10.91 20.21 -12.17
CA SER A 11 -11.52 19.12 -11.39
C SER A 11 -10.82 17.78 -11.64
N LEU A 12 -10.48 17.49 -12.90
CA LEU A 12 -9.72 16.30 -13.28
C LEU A 12 -8.30 16.30 -12.69
N ASP A 13 -7.63 17.46 -12.76
CA ASP A 13 -6.29 17.62 -12.19
C ASP A 13 -6.32 17.47 -10.65
N GLN A 14 -7.36 17.98 -9.99
CA GLN A 14 -7.58 17.73 -8.57
C GLN A 14 -7.74 16.23 -8.26
N ILE A 15 -8.62 15.51 -8.96
CA ILE A 15 -8.86 14.08 -8.74
C ILE A 15 -7.56 13.28 -8.89
N ARG A 16 -6.81 13.52 -9.98
CA ARG A 16 -5.52 12.87 -10.24
C ARG A 16 -4.48 13.15 -9.14
N SER A 17 -4.43 14.38 -8.64
CA SER A 17 -3.52 14.74 -7.55
C SER A 17 -3.86 14.01 -6.25
N ILE A 18 -5.13 13.71 -6.00
CA ILE A 18 -5.59 12.96 -4.83
C ILE A 18 -5.22 11.49 -4.99
N GLU A 19 -5.52 10.87 -6.13
CA GLU A 19 -5.22 9.47 -6.41
C GLU A 19 -3.71 9.17 -6.34
N SER A 20 -2.88 10.01 -6.97
CA SER A 20 -1.42 9.86 -6.93
C SER A 20 -0.86 9.96 -5.50
N LYS A 21 -1.40 10.84 -4.66
CA LYS A 21 -1.06 10.92 -3.22
C LYS A 21 -1.48 9.67 -2.47
N GLN A 22 -2.67 9.12 -2.74
CA GLN A 22 -3.16 7.87 -2.13
C GLN A 22 -2.27 6.68 -2.50
N LEU A 23 -1.93 6.54 -3.79
CA LEU A 23 -1.03 5.48 -4.27
C LEU A 23 0.36 5.56 -3.61
N ARG A 24 0.93 6.76 -3.46
CA ARG A 24 2.19 6.96 -2.74
C ARG A 24 2.10 6.61 -1.25
N ARG A 25 0.97 6.89 -0.60
CA ARG A 25 0.73 6.48 0.78
C ARG A 25 0.63 4.96 0.90
N LEU A 26 -0.07 4.33 -0.04
CA LEU A 26 -0.19 2.87 -0.11
C LEU A 26 1.16 2.19 -0.34
N GLU A 27 2.00 2.74 -1.22
CA GLU A 27 3.38 2.27 -1.44
C GLU A 27 4.19 2.29 -0.14
N LYS A 28 4.18 3.43 0.58
CA LYS A 28 4.88 3.56 1.86
C LYS A 28 4.35 2.59 2.92
N ALA A 29 3.03 2.48 3.05
CA ALA A 29 2.41 1.57 4.00
C ALA A 29 2.76 0.11 3.70
N SER A 30 2.79 -0.27 2.41
CA SER A 30 3.17 -1.61 1.95
C SER A 30 4.63 -1.94 2.28
N ILE A 31 5.55 -0.97 2.15
CA ILE A 31 6.96 -1.16 2.53
C ILE A 31 7.10 -1.40 4.03
N VAL A 32 6.42 -0.59 4.85
CA VAL A 32 6.47 -0.70 6.31
C VAL A 32 5.89 -2.04 6.76
N GLU A 33 4.70 -2.39 6.30
CA GLU A 33 4.02 -3.65 6.59
C GLU A 33 4.91 -4.86 6.22
N ALA A 34 5.40 -4.93 4.98
CA ALA A 34 6.26 -6.03 4.53
C ALA A 34 7.56 -6.12 5.33
N THR A 35 8.16 -5.00 5.69
CA THR A 35 9.38 -4.98 6.53
C THR A 35 9.08 -5.53 7.92
N THR A 36 7.97 -5.11 8.54
CA THR A 36 7.57 -5.63 9.86
C THR A 36 7.24 -7.12 9.82
N LEU A 37 6.61 -7.62 8.75
CA LEU A 37 6.28 -9.03 8.57
C LEU A 37 7.54 -9.88 8.39
N ILE A 38 8.51 -9.43 7.60
CA ILE A 38 9.81 -10.10 7.45
C ILE A 38 10.54 -10.17 8.79
N LEU A 39 10.62 -9.06 9.53
CA LEU A 39 11.25 -9.05 10.85
C LEU A 39 10.52 -9.99 11.82
N LEU A 40 9.19 -10.03 11.78
CA LEU A 40 8.40 -10.91 12.63
C LEU A 40 8.70 -12.40 12.33
N VAL A 41 8.70 -12.79 11.05
CA VAL A 41 8.83 -14.18 10.60
C VAL A 41 10.27 -14.68 10.62
N PHE A 42 11.25 -13.86 10.21
CA PHE A 42 12.65 -14.29 10.06
C PHE A 42 13.53 -13.94 11.26
N VAL A 43 13.10 -13.02 12.13
CA VAL A 43 13.86 -12.67 13.35
C VAL A 43 13.11 -13.11 14.59
N ALA A 44 11.88 -12.61 14.81
CA ALA A 44 11.16 -12.88 16.05
C ALA A 44 10.75 -14.35 16.21
N ALA A 45 10.33 -15.04 15.14
CA ALA A 45 9.94 -16.44 15.24
C ALA A 45 11.14 -17.40 15.47
N PRO A 46 12.29 -17.28 14.77
CA PRO A 46 13.47 -18.09 15.05
C PRO A 46 14.05 -17.82 16.44
N LEU A 47 14.16 -16.55 16.86
CA LEU A 47 14.66 -16.22 18.20
C LEU A 47 13.76 -16.80 19.31
N ARG A 48 12.44 -16.83 19.09
CA ARG A 48 11.49 -17.44 20.03
C ARG A 48 11.65 -18.95 20.11
N HIS A 49 11.92 -19.63 19.00
CA HIS A 49 11.93 -21.10 18.96
C HIS A 49 13.31 -21.70 19.27
N PHE A 50 14.40 -21.01 18.92
CA PHE A 50 15.77 -21.50 19.08
C PHE A 50 16.53 -20.85 20.25
N GLY A 51 16.12 -19.65 20.69
CA GLY A 51 16.88 -18.86 21.68
C GLY A 51 16.18 -18.64 23.00
N ASP A 52 15.05 -19.32 23.27
CA ASP A 52 14.20 -19.13 24.46
C ASP A 52 13.85 -17.66 24.78
N TRP A 53 13.87 -16.79 23.77
CA TRP A 53 13.65 -15.36 23.91
C TRP A 53 12.28 -14.96 23.33
N PRO A 54 11.19 -14.99 24.13
CA PRO A 54 9.84 -14.71 23.63
C PRO A 54 9.56 -13.21 23.41
N TYR A 55 10.39 -12.30 23.93
CA TYR A 55 10.11 -10.86 23.87
C TYR A 55 10.10 -10.29 22.45
N GLY A 56 10.88 -10.86 21.52
CA GLY A 56 10.92 -10.40 20.12
C GLY A 56 9.54 -10.49 19.45
N SER A 57 8.86 -11.63 19.60
CA SER A 57 7.49 -11.81 19.09
C SER A 57 6.46 -10.95 19.83
N LYS A 58 6.63 -10.75 21.15
CA LYS A 58 5.72 -9.91 21.97
C LYS A 58 5.75 -8.44 21.56
N LEU A 59 6.90 -7.95 21.11
CA LEU A 59 7.05 -6.56 20.65
C LEU A 59 6.73 -6.40 19.16
N LEU A 60 7.28 -7.27 18.30
CA LEU A 60 7.08 -7.16 16.86
C LEU A 60 5.65 -7.53 16.43
N GLY A 61 4.94 -8.39 17.18
CA GLY A 61 3.56 -8.76 16.87
C GLY A 61 2.60 -7.56 16.82
N PRO A 62 2.48 -6.76 17.91
CA PRO A 62 1.68 -5.55 17.91
C PRO A 62 2.15 -4.50 16.89
N ILE A 63 3.47 -4.32 16.72
CA ILE A 63 4.03 -3.39 15.73
C ILE A 63 3.58 -3.78 14.31
N HIS A 64 3.70 -5.05 13.96
CA HIS A 64 3.24 -5.58 12.68
C HIS A 64 1.71 -5.44 12.55
N GLY A 65 0.94 -5.75 13.59
CA GLY A 65 -0.52 -5.61 13.58
C GLY A 65 -0.97 -4.18 13.26
N ILE A 66 -0.33 -3.17 13.88
CA ILE A 66 -0.62 -1.75 13.60
C ILE A 66 -0.23 -1.39 12.16
N ALA A 67 0.94 -1.84 11.69
CA ALA A 67 1.38 -1.61 10.32
C ALA A 67 0.43 -2.24 9.29
N PHE A 68 -0.04 -3.46 9.55
CA PHE A 68 -1.01 -4.18 8.73
C PHE A 68 -2.35 -3.45 8.66
N LEU A 69 -2.87 -2.97 9.80
CA LEU A 69 -4.11 -2.18 9.82
C LEU A 69 -3.95 -0.84 9.06
N ALA A 70 -2.80 -0.17 9.20
CA ALA A 70 -2.53 1.06 8.45
C ALA A 70 -2.45 0.83 6.94
N TYR A 71 -1.84 -0.29 6.51
CA TYR A 71 -1.85 -0.72 5.12
C TYR A 71 -3.28 -1.00 4.64
N LEU A 72 -4.05 -1.79 5.39
CA LEU A 72 -5.42 -2.16 5.05
C LEU A 72 -6.31 -0.93 4.90
N TRP A 73 -6.21 0.01 5.83
CA TRP A 73 -6.95 1.27 5.81
C TRP A 73 -6.61 2.11 4.57
N THR A 74 -5.33 2.18 4.20
CA THR A 74 -4.89 2.93 3.02
C THR A 74 -5.31 2.23 1.72
N ALA A 75 -5.25 0.90 1.69
CA ALA A 75 -5.69 0.09 0.56
C ALA A 75 -7.20 0.24 0.34
N LEU A 76 -8.00 0.18 1.41
CA LEU A 76 -9.45 0.38 1.35
C LEU A 76 -9.80 1.77 0.82
N GLN A 77 -9.16 2.84 1.31
CA GLN A 77 -9.39 4.19 0.79
C GLN A 77 -9.03 4.32 -0.70
N THR A 78 -7.92 3.72 -1.11
CA THR A 78 -7.46 3.75 -2.51
C THR A 78 -8.45 3.06 -3.43
N VAL A 79 -8.99 1.93 -2.99
CA VAL A 79 -9.91 1.12 -3.78
C VAL A 79 -11.34 1.65 -3.75
N ALA A 80 -11.76 2.27 -2.64
CA ALA A 80 -13.06 2.91 -2.50
C ALA A 80 -13.27 4.07 -3.48
N GLY A 81 -12.19 4.65 -4.02
CA GLY A 81 -12.23 5.64 -5.10
C GLY A 81 -12.77 5.11 -6.44
N GLY A 82 -12.98 3.79 -6.58
CA GLY A 82 -13.47 3.17 -7.81
C GLY A 82 -12.38 2.95 -8.86
N GLY A 83 -12.72 2.26 -9.96
CA GLY A 83 -11.78 1.98 -11.06
C GLY A 83 -10.84 0.78 -10.85
N TRP A 84 -11.01 0.01 -9.78
CA TRP A 84 -10.19 -1.18 -9.50
C TRP A 84 -10.93 -2.47 -9.88
N HIS A 85 -10.22 -3.38 -10.56
CA HIS A 85 -10.78 -4.69 -10.86
C HIS A 85 -10.74 -5.61 -9.62
N LYS A 86 -11.70 -6.54 -9.48
CA LYS A 86 -11.76 -7.47 -8.33
C LYS A 86 -10.46 -8.26 -8.13
N ARG A 87 -9.77 -8.59 -9.23
CA ARG A 87 -8.46 -9.28 -9.19
C ARG A 87 -7.36 -8.43 -8.55
N GLU A 88 -7.40 -7.11 -8.73
CA GLU A 88 -6.41 -6.17 -8.20
C GLU A 88 -6.63 -5.92 -6.72
N MET A 89 -7.89 -5.75 -6.31
CA MET A 89 -8.30 -5.79 -4.91
C MET A 89 -7.76 -7.05 -4.23
N LEU A 90 -8.08 -8.23 -4.78
CA LEU A 90 -7.68 -9.50 -4.18
C LEU A 90 -6.16 -9.62 -4.08
N ARG A 91 -5.44 -9.13 -5.10
CA ARG A 91 -3.97 -9.03 -5.06
C ARG A 91 -3.51 -8.15 -3.90
N LEU A 92 -4.01 -6.92 -3.75
CA LEU A 92 -3.60 -6.01 -2.66
C LEU A 92 -3.75 -6.67 -1.28
N PHE A 93 -4.83 -7.43 -1.05
CA PHE A 93 -5.03 -8.13 0.22
C PHE A 93 -4.17 -9.38 0.36
N ALA A 94 -4.12 -10.25 -0.66
CA ALA A 94 -3.34 -11.49 -0.63
C ALA A 94 -1.86 -11.22 -0.37
N VAL A 95 -1.35 -10.15 -0.98
CA VAL A 95 0.05 -9.75 -0.93
C VAL A 95 0.48 -9.27 0.47
N ALA A 96 -0.46 -8.81 1.31
CA ALA A 96 -0.21 -8.43 2.70
C ALA A 96 -0.07 -9.62 3.66
N PHE A 97 -0.42 -10.84 3.23
CA PHE A 97 -0.23 -12.05 4.04
C PHE A 97 1.04 -12.82 3.68
N LEU A 98 1.68 -12.48 2.56
CA LEU A 98 2.95 -13.10 2.16
C LEU A 98 4.13 -12.23 2.65
N PRO A 99 5.12 -12.79 3.36
CA PRO A 99 6.27 -12.04 3.88
C PRO A 99 7.05 -11.28 2.80
N PHE A 100 7.09 -11.81 1.58
CA PHE A 100 7.72 -11.13 0.42
C PHE A 100 6.71 -10.46 -0.52
N GLY A 101 5.42 -10.59 -0.23
CA GLY A 101 4.36 -10.08 -1.08
C GLY A 101 4.47 -8.58 -1.25
N GLY A 102 4.54 -7.81 -0.17
CA GLY A 102 4.54 -6.34 -0.25
C GLY A 102 5.63 -5.80 -1.18
N TYR A 103 6.80 -6.44 -1.24
CA TYR A 103 7.89 -6.07 -2.15
C TYR A 103 7.54 -6.26 -3.64
N LEU A 104 6.82 -7.33 -3.98
CA LEU A 104 6.30 -7.56 -5.33
C LEU A 104 5.25 -6.53 -5.73
N ASN A 105 4.54 -5.95 -4.74
CA ASN A 105 3.52 -4.93 -4.96
C ASN A 105 4.11 -3.55 -5.26
N ILE A 106 5.27 -3.23 -4.68
CA ILE A 106 5.92 -1.90 -4.83
C ILE A 106 6.10 -1.55 -6.31
N ARG A 107 6.63 -2.49 -7.10
CA ARG A 107 6.93 -2.24 -8.51
C ARG A 107 5.64 -1.97 -9.31
N TRP A 108 4.58 -2.71 -9.01
CA TRP A 108 3.28 -2.56 -9.66
C TRP A 108 2.54 -1.27 -9.24
N LEU A 109 2.56 -0.92 -7.95
CA LEU A 109 1.99 0.33 -7.43
C LEU A 109 2.69 1.56 -8.01
N ARG A 110 4.01 1.50 -8.16
CA ARG A 110 4.81 2.58 -8.76
C ARG A 110 4.52 2.77 -10.25
N GLU A 111 4.36 1.67 -10.99
CA GLU A 111 3.95 1.69 -12.40
C GLU A 111 2.59 2.39 -12.55
N ARG A 112 1.61 2.01 -11.72
CA ARG A 112 0.28 2.64 -11.70
C ARG A 112 0.31 4.12 -11.35
N ALA A 113 1.09 4.51 -10.34
CA ALA A 113 1.23 5.90 -9.95
C ALA A 113 1.84 6.76 -11.06
N ARG A 114 2.73 6.21 -11.90
CA ARG A 114 3.27 6.91 -13.08
C ARG A 114 2.24 7.08 -14.17
N ILE A 115 1.53 6.00 -14.54
CA ILE A 115 0.51 6.04 -15.59
C ILE A 115 -0.53 7.13 -15.29
N PHE A 116 -1.00 7.23 -14.04
CA PHE A 116 -1.93 8.28 -13.63
C PHE A 116 -1.37 9.70 -13.77
N ASN A 117 -0.06 9.87 -13.64
CA ASN A 117 0.60 11.16 -13.75
C ASN A 117 0.87 11.54 -15.22
N ASP A 118 1.15 10.55 -16.07
CA ASP A 118 1.49 10.75 -17.49
C ASP A 118 0.25 11.08 -18.35
N ILE A 119 -0.92 10.50 -18.05
CA ILE A 119 -2.20 10.82 -18.73
C ILE A 119 -2.62 12.29 -18.50
N GLY A 120 -2.00 13.00 -17.54
CA GLY A 120 -2.26 14.42 -17.30
C GLY A 120 -1.40 15.39 -18.11
N GLN A 121 -0.36 14.90 -18.79
CA GLN A 121 0.61 15.72 -19.53
C GLN A 121 0.46 15.63 -21.06
N ALA A 122 -0.41 14.75 -21.55
CA ALA A 122 -0.74 14.55 -22.97
C ALA A 122 -2.08 15.21 -23.32
#